data_AF-A0A941WUM7-F1
#
_entry.id   AF-A0A941WUM7-F1
#
_cell.length_a   1.000
_cell.length_b   1.000
_cell.length_c   1.000
_cell.angle_alpha   90.00
_cell.angle_beta   90.00
_cell.angle_gamma   90.00
#
_symmetry.space_group_name_H-M   'P 1'
#
loop_
_entity.id
_entity.type
_entity.pdbx_description
1 polymer ?
#
loop_
_entity_poly.entity_id
_entity_poly.type
_entity_poly.pdbx_seq_one_letter_code
_entity_poly.pdbx_strand_id
1 'polypeptide(L)'
;MKKKIILSIAFIFSLLPMLLNQYGGAKGVQEISGLVNLFNPVGIVSVLLFIVGIWLPFKNIKVNKALSILGVIGIVVSEIYQFLTWHIQNITGEISIQNSINFAFPEFYIGLVISLIMVIAYFVIDKIVKE
;
A
#
# COMPACT_ATOMS: atom_id res chain seq x y z
N MET A 1 -24.04 -4.53 -2.46
CA MET A 1 -23.26 -4.13 -3.68
C MET A 1 -22.58 -2.76 -3.57
N LYS A 2 -23.31 -1.73 -3.12
CA LYS A 2 -22.79 -0.36 -2.96
C LYS A 2 -21.50 -0.30 -2.12
N LYS A 3 -21.46 -1.00 -0.97
CA LYS A 3 -20.30 -1.08 -0.08
C LYS A 3 -19.03 -1.57 -0.78
N LYS A 4 -19.13 -2.65 -1.55
CA LYS A 4 -18.02 -3.25 -2.31
C LYS A 4 -17.40 -2.27 -3.30
N ILE A 5 -18.25 -1.53 -4.02
CA ILE A 5 -17.83 -0.52 -5.00
C ILE A 5 -17.10 0.63 -4.29
N ILE A 6 -17.67 1.18 -3.22
CA ILE A 6 -17.05 2.30 -2.48
C ILE A 6 -15.68 1.89 -1.92
N LEU A 7 -15.58 0.72 -1.29
CA LEU A 7 -14.31 0.20 -0.77
C LEU A 7 -13.28 -0.01 -1.88
N SER A 8 -13.69 -0.54 -3.03
CA SER A 8 -12.79 -0.75 -4.17
C SER A 8 -12.28 0.56 -4.74
N ILE A 9 -13.16 1.56 -4.88
CA ILE A 9 -12.79 2.90 -5.36
C ILE A 9 -11.80 3.55 -4.39
N ALA A 10 -12.12 3.56 -3.09
CA ALA A 10 -11.24 4.14 -2.07
C ALA A 10 -9.85 3.47 -2.06
N PHE A 11 -9.82 2.15 -2.20
CA PHE A 11 -8.57 1.40 -2.32
C PHE A 11 -7.77 1.80 -3.56
N ILE A 12 -8.39 1.86 -4.74
CA ILE A 12 -7.71 2.31 -5.97
C ILE A 12 -7.13 3.73 -5.80
N PHE A 13 -7.91 4.66 -5.23
CA PHE A 13 -7.42 6.00 -4.94
C PHE A 13 -6.21 5.99 -4.01
N SER A 14 -6.18 5.09 -3.03
CA SER A 14 -5.03 4.99 -2.12
C SER A 14 -3.75 4.50 -2.79
N LEU A 15 -3.84 3.84 -3.94
CA LEU A 15 -2.67 3.36 -4.69
C LEU A 15 -2.14 4.39 -5.70
N LEU A 16 -2.90 5.43 -6.05
CA LEU A 16 -2.50 6.42 -7.05
C LEU A 16 -1.15 7.12 -6.76
N PRO A 17 -0.80 7.47 -5.50
CA PRO A 17 0.51 8.06 -5.21
C PRO A 17 1.69 7.18 -5.63
N MET A 18 1.50 5.86 -5.70
CA MET A 18 2.55 4.91 -6.11
C MET A 18 2.90 5.01 -7.60
N LEU A 19 2.09 5.70 -8.41
CA LEU A 19 2.42 5.97 -9.82
C LEU A 19 3.57 6.99 -9.97
N LEU A 20 3.85 7.76 -8.92
CA LEU A 20 4.90 8.77 -8.92
C LEU A 20 6.26 8.17 -8.54
N ASN A 21 7.34 8.92 -8.79
CA ASN A 21 8.66 8.57 -8.28
C ASN A 21 8.68 8.79 -6.77
N GLN A 22 9.07 7.75 -6.03
CA GLN A 22 9.05 7.75 -4.57
C GLN A 22 10.44 7.56 -3.96
N TYR A 23 11.39 7.03 -4.74
CA TYR A 23 12.75 6.78 -4.29
C TYR A 23 13.77 7.30 -5.31
N GLY A 24 15.00 7.55 -4.85
CA GLY A 24 16.10 8.04 -5.67
C GLY A 24 16.27 9.56 -5.67
N GLY A 25 15.81 10.25 -4.62
CA GLY A 25 15.83 11.72 -4.55
C GLY A 25 17.21 12.40 -4.46
N ALA A 26 18.31 11.62 -4.44
CA ALA A 26 19.67 12.17 -4.39
C ALA A 26 20.34 12.20 -5.77
N LYS A 27 21.18 13.21 -5.99
CA LYS A 27 21.94 13.38 -7.23
C LYS A 27 22.83 12.16 -7.50
N GLY A 28 22.67 11.56 -8.67
CA GLY A 28 23.44 10.37 -9.08
C GLY A 28 22.82 9.03 -8.66
N VAL A 29 21.67 9.04 -7.97
CA VAL A 29 20.86 7.86 -7.70
C VAL A 29 19.76 7.74 -8.75
N GLN A 30 19.48 6.53 -9.21
CA GLN A 30 18.39 6.28 -10.15
C GLN A 30 17.03 6.52 -9.47
N GLU A 31 16.16 7.29 -10.12
CA GLU A 31 14.78 7.49 -9.67
C GLU A 31 13.96 6.20 -9.85
N ILE A 32 13.18 5.85 -8.83
CA ILE A 32 12.36 4.65 -8.81
C ILE A 32 10.91 5.03 -8.49
N SER A 33 10.01 4.56 -9.34
CA SER A 33 8.56 4.67 -9.16
C SER A 33 8.11 3.92 -7.90
N GLY A 34 7.13 4.48 -7.19
CA GLY A 34 6.44 3.83 -6.06
C GLY A 34 5.75 2.51 -6.41
N LEU A 35 5.60 2.19 -7.69
CA LEU A 35 5.10 0.90 -8.17
C LEU A 35 5.89 -0.29 -7.62
N VAL A 36 7.15 -0.11 -7.22
CA VAL A 36 7.90 -1.16 -6.54
C VAL A 36 7.26 -1.60 -5.22
N ASN A 37 6.47 -0.73 -4.57
CA ASN A 37 5.69 -1.09 -3.37
C ASN A 37 4.54 -2.04 -3.72
N LEU A 38 4.03 -2.03 -4.95
CA LEU A 38 2.98 -2.93 -5.41
C LEU A 38 3.54 -4.25 -5.96
N PHE A 39 4.70 -4.19 -6.60
CA PHE A 39 5.29 -5.34 -7.28
C PHE A 39 6.18 -6.20 -6.39
N ASN A 40 6.51 -5.77 -5.17
CA ASN A 40 7.13 -6.69 -4.22
C ASN A 40 6.10 -7.76 -3.76
N PRO A 41 6.56 -8.91 -3.25
CA PRO A 41 5.67 -10.01 -2.88
C PRO A 41 4.57 -9.63 -1.88
N VAL A 42 4.86 -8.75 -0.92
CA VAL A 42 3.90 -8.28 0.07
C VAL A 42 2.82 -7.44 -0.61
N GLY A 43 3.20 -6.50 -1.48
CA GLY A 43 2.29 -5.67 -2.25
C GLY A 43 1.32 -6.49 -3.11
N ILE A 44 1.86 -7.44 -3.89
CA ILE A 44 1.05 -8.30 -4.77
C ILE A 44 0.03 -9.10 -3.96
N VAL A 45 0.48 -9.77 -2.90
CA VAL A 45 -0.41 -10.57 -2.04
C VAL A 45 -1.47 -9.69 -1.40
N SER A 46 -1.11 -8.48 -0.97
CA SER A 46 -2.04 -7.53 -0.33
C SER A 46 -3.15 -7.08 -1.26
N VAL A 47 -2.82 -6.73 -2.51
CA VAL A 47 -3.83 -6.39 -3.52
C VAL A 47 -4.77 -7.56 -3.78
N LEU A 48 -4.22 -8.78 -3.92
CA LEU A 48 -5.03 -9.98 -4.14
C LEU A 48 -5.96 -10.28 -2.97
N LEU A 49 -5.45 -10.21 -1.73
CA LEU A 49 -6.25 -10.40 -0.52
C LEU A 49 -7.40 -9.40 -0.44
N PHE A 50 -7.14 -8.13 -0.79
CA PHE A 50 -8.17 -7.11 -0.81
C PHE A 50 -9.28 -7.44 -1.83
N ILE A 51 -8.91 -7.72 -3.07
CA ILE A 51 -9.85 -8.04 -4.16
C ILE A 51 -10.68 -9.28 -3.79
N VAL A 52 -10.01 -10.35 -3.32
CA VAL A 52 -10.67 -11.58 -2.90
C VAL A 52 -11.63 -11.33 -1.73
N GLY A 53 -11.20 -10.58 -0.72
CA GLY A 53 -12.02 -10.26 0.45
C GLY A 53 -13.27 -9.44 0.11
N ILE A 54 -13.21 -8.55 -0.87
CA ILE A 54 -14.37 -7.74 -1.28
C ILE A 54 -15.30 -8.51 -2.23
N TRP A 55 -14.75 -9.18 -3.24
CA TRP A 55 -15.54 -9.63 -4.38
C TRP A 55 -15.97 -11.09 -4.31
N LEU A 56 -15.17 -12.00 -3.74
CA LEU A 56 -15.53 -13.42 -3.70
C LEU A 56 -16.55 -13.71 -2.57
N PRO A 57 -17.66 -14.40 -2.84
CA PRO A 57 -18.67 -14.68 -1.82
C PRO A 57 -18.29 -15.91 -0.97
N PHE A 58 -17.46 -15.73 0.06
CA PHE A 58 -17.22 -16.82 1.02
C PHE A 58 -18.46 -17.05 1.89
N LYS A 59 -18.64 -18.30 2.35
CA LYS A 59 -19.74 -18.66 3.27
C LYS A 59 -19.70 -17.87 4.57
N ASN A 60 -18.51 -17.46 5.02
CA ASN A 60 -18.31 -16.72 6.26
C ASN A 60 -17.89 -15.28 5.95
N ILE A 61 -18.78 -14.32 6.18
CA ILE A 61 -18.53 -12.89 5.96
C ILE A 61 -17.35 -12.35 6.79
N LYS A 62 -17.03 -12.98 7.94
CA LYS A 62 -15.86 -12.60 8.73
C LYS A 62 -14.55 -12.88 7.98
N VAL A 63 -14.52 -13.92 7.13
CA VAL A 63 -13.36 -14.24 6.30
C VAL A 63 -13.18 -13.17 5.21
N ASN A 64 -14.26 -12.79 4.51
CA ASN A 64 -14.24 -11.67 3.57
C ASN A 64 -13.64 -10.41 4.20
N LYS A 65 -14.17 -10.01 5.36
CA LYS A 65 -13.71 -8.84 6.10
C LYS A 65 -12.24 -8.95 6.50
N ALA A 66 -11.82 -10.10 7.04
CA ALA A 66 -10.43 -10.32 7.44
C ALA A 66 -9.47 -10.21 6.24
N LEU A 67 -9.79 -10.83 5.10
CA LEU A 67 -8.98 -10.77 3.88
C LEU A 67 -8.86 -9.34 3.36
N SER A 68 -9.96 -8.58 3.35
CA SER A 68 -9.92 -7.17 2.96
C SER A 68 -9.08 -6.31 3.89
N ILE A 69 -9.21 -6.47 5.21
CA ILE A 69 -8.40 -5.74 6.19
C ILE A 69 -6.92 -6.08 6.03
N LEU A 70 -6.59 -7.37 5.90
CA LEU A 70 -5.21 -7.81 5.65
C LEU A 70 -4.65 -7.21 4.37
N GLY A 71 -5.47 -7.09 3.31
CA GLY A 71 -5.07 -6.44 2.08
C GLY A 71 -4.74 -4.95 2.27
N VAL A 72 -5.57 -4.18 3.00
CA VAL A 72 -5.28 -2.76 3.23
C VAL A 72 -4.06 -2.56 4.13
N ILE A 73 -3.95 -3.30 5.23
CA ILE A 73 -2.79 -3.22 6.13
C ILE A 73 -1.51 -3.67 5.41
N GLY A 74 -1.61 -4.71 4.59
CA GLY A 74 -0.48 -5.25 3.85
C GLY A 74 0.13 -4.26 2.85
N ILE A 75 -0.67 -3.35 2.28
CA ILE A 75 -0.14 -2.24 1.46
C ILE A 75 0.76 -1.32 2.29
N VAL A 76 0.31 -0.90 3.48
CA VAL A 76 1.12 -0.07 4.39
C VAL A 76 2.43 -0.79 4.76
N VAL A 77 2.35 -2.09 5.07
CA VAL A 77 3.52 -2.91 5.37
C VAL A 77 4.46 -2.98 4.16
N SER A 78 3.90 -3.10 2.96
CA SER A 78 4.67 -3.15 1.71
C SER A 78 5.45 -1.86 1.45
N GLU A 79 4.82 -0.71 1.69
CA GLU A 79 5.47 0.61 1.58
C GLU A 79 6.61 0.75 2.59
N ILE A 80 6.38 0.39 3.85
CA ILE A 80 7.42 0.45 4.90
C ILE A 80 8.57 -0.51 4.57
N TYR A 81 8.26 -1.74 4.13
CA TYR A 81 9.27 -2.71 3.73
C TYR A 81 10.13 -2.17 2.60
N GLN A 82 9.51 -1.65 1.55
CA GLN A 82 10.24 -1.12 0.40
C GLN A 82 11.06 0.10 0.79
N PHE A 83 10.51 1.02 1.58
CA PHE A 83 11.23 2.19 2.10
C PHE A 83 12.52 1.84 2.83
N LEU A 84 12.48 0.80 3.66
CA LEU A 84 13.65 0.35 4.43
C LEU A 84 14.67 -0.45 3.61
N THR A 85 14.28 -1.02 2.47
CA THR A 85 15.11 -2.03 1.77
C THR A 85 15.53 -1.66 0.35
N TRP A 86 14.85 -0.72 -0.30
CA TRP A 86 15.11 -0.40 -1.72
C TRP A 86 16.55 0.06 -1.97
N HIS A 87 17.14 0.82 -1.04
CA HIS A 87 18.49 1.38 -1.20
C HIS A 87 19.59 0.35 -0.91
N ILE A 88 19.25 -0.81 -0.32
CA ILE A 88 20.23 -1.86 0.01
C ILE A 88 20.80 -2.43 -1.29
N GLN A 89 19.92 -2.90 -2.17
CA GLN A 89 20.33 -3.55 -3.43
C GLN A 89 20.83 -2.56 -4.48
N ASN A 90 20.40 -1.29 -4.41
CA ASN A 90 20.66 -0.31 -5.45
C ASN A 90 21.82 0.65 -5.16
N ILE A 91 22.21 0.83 -3.88
CA ILE A 91 23.14 1.92 -3.50
C ILE A 91 24.11 1.52 -2.38
N THR A 92 23.57 1.06 -1.25
CA THR A 92 24.28 1.13 0.05
C THR A 92 24.77 -0.21 0.58
N GLY A 93 24.13 -1.32 0.22
CA GLY A 93 24.44 -2.65 0.77
C GLY A 93 23.99 -2.89 2.21
N GLU A 94 23.45 -1.89 2.91
CA GLU A 94 23.10 -1.94 4.34
C GLU A 94 21.75 -1.29 4.65
N ILE A 95 21.07 -1.77 5.71
CA ILE A 95 19.85 -1.14 6.24
C ILE A 95 20.24 0.16 6.95
N SER A 96 19.63 1.28 6.56
CA SER A 96 19.87 2.59 7.18
C SER A 96 18.65 3.49 7.03
N ILE A 97 17.98 3.76 8.16
CA ILE A 97 16.83 4.67 8.20
C ILE A 97 17.20 6.07 7.68
N GLN A 98 18.40 6.54 7.99
CA GLN A 98 18.87 7.84 7.51
C GLN A 98 18.94 7.88 5.98
N ASN A 99 19.44 6.80 5.35
CA ASN A 99 19.49 6.71 3.90
C ASN A 99 18.09 6.57 3.30
N SER A 100 17.19 5.78 3.93
CA SER A 100 15.79 5.69 3.50
C SER A 100 15.13 7.08 3.46
N ILE A 101 15.36 7.90 4.49
CA ILE A 101 14.82 9.26 4.57
C ILE A 101 15.45 10.19 3.52
N ASN A 102 16.79 10.20 3.43
CA ASN A 102 17.53 11.10 2.54
C ASN A 102 17.24 10.85 1.06
N PHE A 103 16.91 9.61 0.70
CA PHE A 103 16.74 9.20 -0.68
C PHE A 103 15.26 9.03 -1.09
N ALA A 104 14.32 9.18 -0.17
CA ALA A 104 12.89 9.16 -0.48
C ALA A 104 12.41 10.54 -0.94
N PHE A 105 11.56 10.55 -1.96
CA PHE A 105 10.85 11.74 -2.40
C PHE A 105 9.66 12.06 -1.46
N PRO A 106 9.22 13.33 -1.37
CA PRO A 106 8.00 13.71 -0.62
C PRO A 106 6.76 12.86 -0.94
N GLU A 107 6.64 12.43 -2.19
CA GLU A 107 5.59 11.59 -2.76
C GLU A 107 5.46 10.25 -2.03
N PHE A 108 6.56 9.69 -1.51
CA PHE A 108 6.52 8.49 -0.66
C PHE A 108 5.71 8.75 0.60
N TYR A 109 6.00 9.83 1.33
CA TYR A 109 5.32 10.14 2.58
C TYR A 109 3.84 10.48 2.37
N ILE A 110 3.53 11.16 1.27
CA ILE A 110 2.14 11.40 0.86
C ILE A 110 1.43 10.07 0.59
N GLY A 111 2.08 9.15 -0.14
CA GLY A 111 1.58 7.79 -0.39
C GLY A 111 1.29 7.02 0.90
N LEU A 112 2.26 6.99 1.81
CA LEU A 112 2.14 6.29 3.10
C LEU A 112 1.02 6.87 3.98
N VAL A 113 0.86 8.20 4.02
CA VAL A 113 -0.24 8.83 4.75
C VAL A 113 -1.58 8.46 4.12
N ILE A 114 -1.69 8.44 2.79
CA ILE A 114 -2.91 8.07 2.08
C ILE A 114 -3.28 6.60 2.33
N SER A 115 -2.32 5.68 2.35
CA SER A 115 -2.61 4.27 2.66
C SER A 115 -3.00 4.05 4.12
N LEU A 116 -2.42 4.80 5.07
CA LEU A 116 -2.88 4.84 6.46
C LEU A 116 -4.31 5.38 6.59
N ILE A 117 -4.65 6.44 5.85
CA ILE A 117 -6.02 6.96 5.77
C ILE A 117 -6.97 5.89 5.22
N MET A 118 -6.54 5.10 4.22
CA MET A 118 -7.34 4.00 3.67
C MET A 118 -7.66 2.92 4.71
N VAL A 119 -6.74 2.60 5.62
CA VAL A 119 -7.02 1.68 6.74
C VAL A 119 -8.18 2.20 7.59
N ILE A 120 -8.14 3.49 7.96
CA ILE A 120 -9.20 4.13 8.75
C ILE A 120 -10.51 4.17 7.96
N ALA A 121 -10.44 4.60 6.70
CA ALA A 121 -11.58 4.69 5.80
C ALA A 121 -12.29 3.34 5.64
N TYR A 122 -11.54 2.23 5.54
CA TYR A 122 -12.10 0.89 5.50
C TYR A 122 -13.05 0.64 6.68
N PHE A 123 -12.59 0.87 7.91
CA PHE A 123 -13.40 0.62 9.11
C PHE A 123 -14.59 1.57 9.21
N VAL A 124 -14.43 2.82 8.79
CA VAL A 124 -15.52 3.80 8.75
C VAL A 124 -16.60 3.39 7.76
N ILE A 125 -16.21 3.03 6.53
CA ILE A 125 -17.13 2.59 5.48
C ILE A 125 -17.81 1.28 5.88
N ASP A 126 -17.06 0.34 6.46
CA ASP A 126 -17.58 -0.95 6.92
C ASP A 126 -18.68 -0.79 7.98
N LYS A 127 -18.53 0.20 8.87
CA LYS A 127 -19.49 0.52 9.92
C LYS A 127 -20.72 1.28 9.41
N ILE A 128 -20.54 2.23 8.49
CA ILE A 128 -21.60 3.16 8.05
C ILE A 128 -22.44 2.56 6.92
N VAL A 129 -21.81 1.89 5.96
CA VAL A 129 -22.48 1.41 4.75
C VAL A 129 -22.93 -0.03 4.98
N LYS A 130 -24.25 -0.24 5.05
CA LYS A 130 -24.86 -1.58 5.09
C LYS A 130 -24.60 -2.34 3.77
N GLU A 131 -24.47 -3.66 3.88
CA GLU A 131 -24.12 -4.61 2.80
C GLU A 131 -25.07 -4.52 1.57
#